data_AF-A0A9Q8CNG3-F1
#
_entry.id   AF-A0A9Q8CNG3-F1
#
_cell.length_a   1.000
_cell.length_b   1.000
_cell.length_c   1.000
_cell.angle_alpha   90.00
_cell.angle_beta   90.00
_cell.angle_gamma   90.00
#
_symmetry.space_group_name_H-M   'P 1'
#
loop_
_entity.id
_entity.type
_entity.pdbx_description
1 polymer ?
#
loop_
_entity_poly.entity_id
_entity_poly.type
_entity_poly.pdbx_seq_one_letter_code
_entity_poly.pdbx_strand_id
1 'polypeptide(L)'
;MNDTLQFIVVNILPLFVIVAVAYFAMIRPQQKRTQKQNEMISQLQKGDRVVTVGGLHGTVRSTDAKTVTLMVGRNQELTFDKLAIRDKRPS
;
A
#
# COMPACT_ATOMS: atom_id res chain seq x y z
N MET A 1 -34.01 -13.48 34.01
CA MET A 1 -33.78 -12.55 32.89
C MET A 1 -32.63 -11.59 33.14
N ASN A 2 -32.42 -11.09 34.37
CA ASN A 2 -31.27 -10.24 34.69
C ASN A 2 -29.92 -10.99 34.66
N ASP A 3 -29.87 -12.25 35.12
CA ASP A 3 -28.62 -13.03 35.19
C ASP A 3 -28.10 -13.43 33.80
N THR A 4 -29.00 -13.68 32.84
CA THR A 4 -28.64 -13.97 31.45
C THR A 4 -28.08 -12.74 30.75
N LEU A 5 -28.63 -11.55 31.04
CA LEU A 5 -28.09 -10.28 30.55
C LEU A 5 -26.73 -9.96 31.19
N GLN A 6 -26.55 -10.22 32.48
CA GLN A 6 -25.26 -10.09 33.16
C GLN A 6 -24.21 -11.02 32.55
N PHE A 7 -24.58 -12.27 32.25
CA PHE A 7 -23.68 -13.22 31.60
C PHE A 7 -23.25 -12.75 30.21
N ILE A 8 -24.19 -12.23 29.40
CA ILE A 8 -23.88 -11.68 28.07
C ILE A 8 -22.98 -10.44 28.19
N VAL A 9 -23.29 -9.51 29.08
CA VAL A 9 -22.49 -8.28 29.26
C VAL A 9 -21.09 -8.60 29.76
N VAL A 10 -20.92 -9.49 30.75
CA VAL A 10 -19.59 -9.79 31.29
C VAL A 10 -18.71 -10.60 30.33
N ASN A 11 -19.30 -11.49 29.52
CA ASN A 11 -18.50 -12.38 28.66
C ASN A 11 -18.39 -11.90 27.20
N ILE A 12 -19.43 -11.29 26.63
CA ILE A 12 -19.44 -10.86 25.22
C ILE A 12 -18.90 -9.43 25.06
N LEU A 13 -19.10 -8.54 26.04
CA LEU A 13 -18.61 -7.16 25.94
C LEU A 13 -17.07 -7.09 25.81
N PRO A 14 -16.25 -7.82 26.61
CA PRO A 14 -14.80 -7.78 26.45
C PRO A 14 -14.35 -8.33 25.10
N LEU A 15 -14.99 -9.40 24.62
CA LEU A 15 -14.67 -9.99 23.31
C LEU A 15 -14.99 -9.00 22.17
N PHE A 16 -16.13 -8.32 22.25
CA PHE A 16 -16.53 -7.31 21.28
C PHE A 16 -15.56 -6.12 21.28
N VAL A 17 -15.11 -5.66 22.45
CA VAL A 17 -14.10 -4.60 22.58
C VAL A 17 -12.77 -5.01 21.94
N ILE A 18 -12.29 -6.23 22.20
CA ILE A 18 -11.04 -6.74 21.58
C ILE A 18 -11.17 -6.79 20.06
N VAL A 19 -12.28 -7.31 19.53
CA VAL A 19 -12.53 -7.36 18.09
C VAL A 19 -12.61 -5.96 17.48
N ALA A 20 -13.31 -5.03 18.12
CA ALA A 20 -13.42 -3.65 17.67
C ALA A 20 -12.07 -2.94 17.64
N VAL A 21 -11.25 -3.13 18.68
CA VAL A 21 -9.89 -2.57 18.74
C VAL A 21 -8.97 -3.20 17.70
N ALA A 22 -8.97 -4.53 17.56
CA ALA A 22 -8.17 -5.23 16.55
C ALA A 22 -8.55 -4.82 15.12
N TYR A 23 -9.85 -4.72 14.83
CA TYR A 23 -10.38 -4.24 13.55
C TYR A 23 -9.86 -2.84 13.24
N PHE A 24 -10.01 -1.90 14.19
CA PHE A 24 -9.60 -0.52 14.00
C PHE A 24 -8.08 -0.36 13.89
N ALA A 25 -7.33 -1.14 14.67
CA ALA A 25 -5.88 -1.15 14.68
C ALA A 25 -5.27 -1.71 13.39
N MET A 26 -5.92 -2.68 12.72
CA MET A 26 -5.39 -3.28 11.48
C MET A 26 -5.85 -2.57 10.21
N ILE A 27 -7.12 -2.13 10.14
CA ILE A 27 -7.68 -1.54 8.92
C ILE A 27 -7.16 -0.14 8.65
N ARG A 28 -7.04 0.70 9.69
CA ARG A 28 -6.47 2.06 9.53
C ARG A 28 -5.07 2.07 8.92
N PRO A 29 -4.08 1.29 9.41
CA PRO A 29 -2.75 1.28 8.81
C PRO A 29 -2.76 0.67 7.41
N GLN A 30 -3.61 -0.33 7.14
CA GLN A 30 -3.71 -0.92 5.81
C GLN A 30 -4.22 0.09 4.78
N GLN A 31 -5.29 0.81 5.09
CA GLN A 31 -5.83 1.88 4.21
C GLN A 31 -4.79 2.96 3.94
N LYS A 32 -4.05 3.41 4.97
CA LYS A 32 -2.99 4.42 4.82
C LYS A 32 -1.85 3.94 3.91
N ARG A 33 -1.47 2.66 3.94
CA ARG A 33 -0.42 2.12 3.07
C ARG A 33 -0.88 2.10 1.61
N THR A 34 -2.08 1.62 1.34
CA THR A 34 -2.65 1.58 -0.02
C THR A 34 -2.84 2.98 -0.60
N GLN A 35 -3.34 3.93 0.19
CA GLN A 35 -3.50 5.33 -0.23
C GLN A 35 -2.14 5.95 -0.61
N LYS A 36 -1.13 5.83 0.26
CA LYS A 36 0.23 6.31 -0.03
C LYS A 36 0.83 5.71 -1.30
N GLN A 37 0.62 4.41 -1.52
CA GLN A 37 1.13 3.75 -2.71
C GLN A 37 0.44 4.27 -3.98
N ASN A 38 -0.89 4.45 -3.95
CA ASN A 38 -1.65 5.01 -5.06
C ASN A 38 -1.27 6.46 -5.35
N GLU A 39 -1.05 7.27 -4.31
CA GLU A 39 -0.58 8.66 -4.44
C GLU A 39 0.83 8.74 -5.03
N MET A 40 1.75 7.87 -4.61
CA MET A 40 3.10 7.83 -5.19
C MET A 40 3.05 7.44 -6.67
N ILE A 41 2.25 6.43 -7.01
CA ILE A 41 2.07 5.95 -8.38
C ILE A 41 1.45 7.02 -9.29
N SER A 42 0.48 7.80 -8.78
CA SER A 42 -0.15 8.88 -9.56
C SER A 42 0.80 10.05 -9.80
N GLN A 43 1.81 10.22 -8.95
CA GLN A 43 2.84 11.25 -9.07
C GLN A 43 4.07 10.81 -9.88
N LEU A 44 4.08 9.60 -10.44
CA LEU A 44 5.18 9.14 -11.31
C LEU A 44 5.22 9.96 -12.61
N GLN A 45 6.39 10.49 -12.92
CA GLN A 45 6.67 11.32 -14.08
C GLN A 45 7.92 10.82 -14.81
N LYS A 46 8.02 11.15 -16.10
CA LYS A 46 9.23 10.86 -16.89
C LYS A 46 10.44 11.54 -16.26
N GLY A 47 11.54 10.80 -16.14
CA GLY A 47 12.77 11.27 -15.50
C GLY A 47 12.86 10.98 -13.99
N ASP A 48 11.80 10.48 -13.35
CA ASP A 48 11.88 10.05 -11.95
C ASP A 48 12.80 8.84 -11.81
N ARG A 49 13.62 8.83 -10.75
CA ARG A 49 14.35 7.62 -10.35
C ARG A 49 13.47 6.82 -9.40
N VAL A 50 13.31 5.53 -9.68
CA VAL A 50 12.43 4.67 -8.89
C VAL A 50 13.14 3.38 -8.47
N VAL A 51 12.60 2.78 -7.42
CA VAL A 51 12.98 1.45 -6.96
C VAL A 51 11.76 0.54 -7.00
N THR A 52 11.87 -0.58 -7.70
CA THR A 52 10.81 -1.58 -7.74
C THR A 52 10.76 -2.38 -6.43
N VAL A 53 9.68 -3.14 -6.19
CA VAL A 53 9.55 -4.02 -5.02
C VAL A 53 10.70 -5.04 -4.94
N GLY A 54 11.18 -5.53 -6.08
CA GLY A 54 12.33 -6.44 -6.17
C GLY A 54 13.70 -5.78 -5.96
N GLY A 55 13.75 -4.47 -5.70
CA GLY A 55 14.99 -3.73 -5.50
C GLY A 55 15.68 -3.30 -6.79
N LEU A 56 15.02 -3.40 -7.95
CA LEU A 56 15.57 -2.91 -9.21
C LEU A 56 15.52 -1.38 -9.24
N HIS A 57 16.64 -0.77 -9.58
CA HIS A 57 16.77 0.67 -9.75
C HIS A 57 16.64 1.03 -11.23
N GLY A 58 15.82 2.02 -11.55
CA GLY A 58 15.62 2.47 -12.92
C GLY A 58 15.14 3.91 -12.99
N THR A 59 15.10 4.45 -14.21
CA THR A 59 14.56 5.79 -14.48
C THR A 59 13.30 5.67 -15.33
N VAL A 60 12.25 6.40 -14.98
CA VAL A 60 10.98 6.38 -15.71
C VAL A 60 11.16 6.98 -17.10
N ARG A 61 10.94 6.17 -18.14
CA ARG A 61 10.98 6.57 -19.55
C ARG A 61 9.58 6.99 -20.04
N SER A 62 8.57 6.22 -19.68
CA SER A 62 7.17 6.48 -20.00
C SER A 62 6.25 5.88 -18.94
N THR A 63 5.06 6.44 -18.83
CA THR A 63 4.01 5.99 -17.92
C THR A 63 2.71 5.85 -18.72
N ASP A 64 2.05 4.71 -18.60
CA ASP A 64 0.71 4.48 -19.15
C ASP A 64 -0.32 4.42 -18.02
N ALA A 65 -1.55 3.98 -18.28
CA ALA A 65 -2.60 3.89 -17.25
C ALA A 65 -2.21 2.94 -16.11
N LYS A 66 -1.77 1.72 -16.43
CA LYS A 66 -1.44 0.65 -15.46
C LYS A 66 0.04 0.29 -15.38
N THR A 67 0.78 0.59 -16.42
CA THR A 67 2.19 0.21 -16.58
C THR A 67 3.13 1.40 -16.58
N VAL A 68 4.40 1.14 -16.31
CA VAL A 68 5.49 2.11 -16.37
C VAL A 68 6.68 1.43 -17.04
N THR A 69 7.30 2.13 -18.00
CA THR A 69 8.51 1.66 -18.66
C THR A 69 9.70 2.32 -17.99
N LEU A 70 10.59 1.47 -17.48
CA LEU A 70 11.81 1.87 -16.80
C LEU A 70 13.00 1.62 -17.71
N MET A 71 13.88 2.61 -17.80
CA MET A 71 15.20 2.47 -18.39
C MET A 71 16.16 1.96 -17.32
N VAL A 72 16.79 0.82 -17.62
CA VAL A 72 17.73 0.13 -16.75
C VAL A 72 19.05 -0.02 -17.51
N GLY A 73 20.15 0.40 -16.89
CA GLY A 73 21.46 0.38 -17.55
C GLY A 73 21.56 1.31 -18.76
N ARG A 74 22.28 0.88 -19.81
CA ARG A 74 22.66 1.74 -20.94
C ARG A 74 21.56 1.95 -21.99
N ASN A 75 20.70 0.96 -22.23
CA ASN A 75 19.63 1.09 -23.24
C ASN A 75 18.54 0.00 -23.12
N GLN A 76 18.37 -0.62 -21.95
CA GLN A 76 17.35 -1.65 -21.77
C GLN A 76 16.11 -1.00 -21.17
N GLU A 77 14.98 -1.18 -21.83
CA GLU A 77 13.67 -0.73 -21.37
C GLU A 77 12.88 -1.94 -20.90
N LEU A 78 12.40 -1.87 -19.66
CA LEU A 78 11.60 -2.92 -19.03
C LEU A 78 10.28 -2.31 -18.57
N THR A 79 9.18 -2.97 -18.92
CA THR A 79 7.85 -2.55 -18.52
C THR A 79 7.43 -3.29 -17.26
N PHE A 80 7.02 -2.53 -16.26
CA PHE A 80 6.51 -3.04 -15.00
C PHE A 80 5.09 -2.51 -14.76
N ASP A 81 4.31 -3.22 -13.97
CA ASP A 81 3.10 -2.65 -13.40
C ASP A 81 3.46 -1.50 -12.46
N LYS A 82 2.67 -0.44 -12.48
CA LYS A 82 2.85 0.68 -11.55
C LYS A 82 2.82 0.23 -10.09
N LEU A 83 2.02 -0.79 -9.78
CA LEU A 83 1.95 -1.41 -8.46
C LEU A 83 3.27 -2.04 -8.00
N ALA A 84 4.16 -2.37 -8.94
CA ALA A 84 5.48 -2.92 -8.65
C ALA A 84 6.51 -1.83 -8.28
N ILE A 85 6.15 -0.54 -8.30
CA ILE A 85 7.00 0.55 -7.84
C ILE A 85 6.82 0.73 -6.33
N ARG A 86 7.94 0.66 -5.60
CA ARG A 86 7.94 0.77 -4.13
C ARG A 86 8.29 2.17 -3.66
N ASP A 87 9.24 2.81 -4.33
CA ASP A 87 9.79 4.09 -3.91
C ASP A 87 10.09 4.99 -5.11
N LYS A 88 9.78 6.27 -4.96
CA LYS A 88 10.11 7.34 -5.90
C LYS A 88 11.15 8.24 -5.25
N ARG A 89 12.30 8.38 -5.90
CA ARG A 89 13.31 9.38 -5.54
C ARG A 89 13.18 10.56 -6.48
N PRO A 90 12.94 11.78 -5.97
CA PRO A 90 12.98 12.97 -6.80
C PRO A 90 14.38 13.07 -7.44
N SER A 91 14.40 13.36 -8.74
CA SER A 91 15.63 13.51 -9.52
C SER A 91 16.37 14.79 -9.19
#